data_AF-A0A3D4U1K4-F1
#
_entry.id   AF-A0A3D4U1K4-F1
#
_cell.length_a   1.000
_cell.length_b   1.000
_cell.length_c   1.000
_cell.angle_alpha   90.00
_cell.angle_beta   90.00
_cell.angle_gamma   90.00
#
_symmetry.space_group_name_H-M   'P 1'
#
loop_
_entity.id
_entity.type
_entity.pdbx_description
1 polymer ?
#
loop_
_entity_poly.entity_id
_entity_poly.type
_entity_poly.pdbx_seq_one_letter_code
_entity_poly.pdbx_strand_id
1 'polypeptide(L)'
;ALIDGGELQNQRIPGLKETAAGALLMADEVQGARGSVHALNLNMDGMLTSLSDMQTAVDILAQGGEIKGRAVPGLDTAGTGLQSLAEGLNTMKTSVNSFMGQVGEIMGLGVLRDAISAMFNGGEIQGQTIPDFNTMITGLKAAQAGVAAVLDGSKQLSKGQLQLSEGFGRIRAEGIVPIRTAVKEGVEELTRQNAAMGIMARKMESYDTFAGKPQEALGEVRFMFRIPATKPKP
;
A
#
# COMPACT_ATOMS: atom_id res chain seq x y z
N ALA A 1 -49.54 -5.48 30.74
CA ALA A 1 -49.02 -6.47 29.76
C ALA A 1 -48.45 -5.77 28.53
N LEU A 2 -49.25 -5.12 27.68
CA LEU A 2 -48.73 -4.49 26.44
C LEU A 2 -47.87 -3.23 26.71
N ILE A 3 -48.36 -2.26 27.51
CA ILE A 3 -47.65 -0.99 27.74
C ILE A 3 -46.42 -1.19 28.63
N ASP A 4 -46.59 -1.86 29.77
CA ASP A 4 -45.55 -1.99 30.81
C ASP A 4 -44.84 -3.37 30.82
N GLY A 5 -45.16 -4.25 29.87
CA GLY A 5 -44.59 -5.60 29.77
C GLY A 5 -45.33 -6.65 30.62
N GLY A 6 -44.88 -7.90 30.52
CA GLY A 6 -45.43 -9.04 31.27
C GLY A 6 -44.65 -10.34 31.02
N GLU A 7 -45.04 -11.43 31.67
CA GLU A 7 -44.47 -12.76 31.41
C GLU A 7 -45.41 -13.61 30.55
N LEU A 8 -44.84 -14.31 29.57
CA LEU A 8 -45.51 -15.32 28.77
C LEU A 8 -44.64 -16.59 28.77
N GLN A 9 -45.19 -17.73 29.22
CA GLN A 9 -44.46 -19.01 29.30
C GLN A 9 -43.09 -18.92 30.03
N ASN A 10 -43.05 -18.26 31.20
CA ASN A 10 -41.81 -17.98 31.97
C ASN A 10 -40.75 -17.15 31.22
N GLN A 11 -41.12 -16.46 30.13
CA GLN A 11 -40.27 -15.48 29.49
C GLN A 11 -40.86 -14.08 29.64
N ARG A 12 -40.02 -13.15 30.10
CA ARG A 12 -40.37 -11.73 30.18
C ARG A 12 -40.46 -11.14 28.77
N ILE A 13 -41.61 -10.58 28.44
CA ILE A 13 -41.84 -9.80 27.23
C ILE A 13 -41.79 -8.31 27.61
N PRO A 14 -40.86 -7.53 27.04
CA PRO A 14 -40.74 -6.12 27.33
C PRO A 14 -41.97 -5.33 26.87
N GLY A 15 -42.33 -4.30 27.63
CA GLY A 15 -43.43 -3.42 27.28
C GLY A 15 -43.10 -2.48 26.12
N LEU A 16 -44.13 -1.80 25.59
CA LEU A 16 -43.95 -0.77 24.55
C LEU A 16 -42.99 0.35 24.99
N LYS A 17 -43.07 0.78 26.26
CA LYS A 17 -42.17 1.81 26.81
C LYS A 17 -40.71 1.35 26.88
N GLU A 18 -40.47 0.12 27.32
CA GLU A 18 -39.14 -0.47 27.39
C GLU A 18 -38.55 -0.65 25.97
N THR A 19 -39.40 -1.04 25.01
CA THR A 19 -39.02 -1.18 23.60
C THR A 19 -38.67 0.17 22.96
N ALA A 20 -39.45 1.22 23.23
CA ALA A 20 -39.18 2.58 22.75
C ALA A 20 -37.88 3.15 23.34
N ALA A 21 -37.66 2.95 24.65
CA ALA A 21 -36.41 3.35 25.31
C ALA A 21 -35.20 2.62 24.72
N GLY A 22 -35.31 1.31 24.47
CA GLY A 22 -34.28 0.54 23.78
C GLY A 22 -33.98 1.04 22.36
N ALA A 23 -35.02 1.45 21.62
CA ALA A 23 -34.85 2.01 20.29
C ALA A 23 -34.15 3.38 20.29
N LEU A 24 -34.39 4.22 21.30
CA LEU A 24 -33.68 5.49 21.47
C LEU A 24 -32.20 5.29 21.81
N LEU A 25 -31.87 4.30 22.65
CA LEU A 25 -30.48 3.93 22.95
C LEU A 25 -29.76 3.44 21.69
N MET A 26 -30.38 2.53 20.92
CA MET A 26 -29.82 2.09 19.64
C MET A 26 -29.63 3.25 18.65
N ALA A 27 -30.52 4.25 18.67
CA ALA A 27 -30.38 5.41 17.81
C ALA A 27 -29.13 6.24 18.15
N ASP A 28 -28.82 6.41 19.43
CA ASP A 28 -27.60 7.09 19.90
C ASP A 28 -26.33 6.28 19.53
N GLU A 29 -26.34 4.96 19.75
CA GLU A 29 -25.25 4.06 19.36
C GLU A 29 -24.96 4.14 17.86
N VAL A 30 -26.00 4.17 17.02
CA VAL A 30 -25.85 4.33 15.56
C VAL A 30 -25.27 5.69 15.19
N GLN A 31 -25.62 6.77 15.89
CA GLN A 31 -24.98 8.07 15.67
C GLN A 31 -23.49 8.05 16.05
N GLY A 32 -23.15 7.43 17.17
CA GLY A 32 -21.74 7.21 17.58
C GLY A 32 -20.96 6.39 16.55
N ALA A 33 -21.56 5.32 16.01
CA ALA A 33 -20.99 4.52 14.94
C ALA A 33 -20.75 5.35 13.66
N ARG A 34 -21.69 6.23 13.28
CA ARG A 34 -21.53 7.13 12.12
C ARG A 34 -20.36 8.09 12.29
N GLY A 35 -20.21 8.69 13.47
CA GLY A 35 -19.06 9.55 13.78
C GLY A 35 -17.73 8.80 13.65
N SER A 36 -17.68 7.57 14.19
CA SER A 36 -16.50 6.70 14.09
C SER A 36 -16.17 6.33 12.64
N VAL A 37 -17.18 6.01 11.81
CA VAL A 37 -16.97 5.72 10.38
C VAL A 37 -16.51 6.95 9.60
N HIS A 38 -17.03 8.13 9.94
CA HIS A 38 -16.56 9.36 9.31
C HIS A 38 -15.06 9.58 9.56
N ALA A 39 -14.61 9.40 10.81
CA ALA A 39 -13.19 9.45 11.17
C ALA A 39 -12.36 8.38 10.44
N LEU A 40 -12.86 7.14 10.35
CA LEU A 40 -12.21 6.08 9.58
C LEU A 40 -12.07 6.46 8.10
N ASN A 41 -13.08 7.08 7.50
CA ASN A 41 -13.03 7.47 6.09
C ASN A 41 -11.99 8.56 5.83
N LEU A 42 -11.90 9.57 6.72
CA LEU A 42 -10.84 10.59 6.68
C LEU A 42 -9.44 9.98 6.79
N ASN A 43 -9.26 9.00 7.69
CA ASN A 43 -8.01 8.28 7.81
C ASN A 43 -7.68 7.49 6.52
N MET A 44 -8.68 6.85 5.89
CA MET A 44 -8.50 6.17 4.61
C MET A 44 -8.13 7.13 3.48
N ASP A 45 -8.70 8.35 3.44
CA ASP A 45 -8.29 9.37 2.47
C ASP A 45 -6.81 9.75 2.66
N GLY A 46 -6.39 9.98 3.91
CA GLY A 46 -4.99 10.22 4.25
C GLY A 46 -4.05 9.08 3.84
N MET A 47 -4.48 7.83 4.02
CA MET A 47 -3.71 6.66 3.57
C MET A 47 -3.61 6.60 2.03
N LEU A 48 -4.69 6.90 1.31
CA LEU A 48 -4.68 6.90 -0.16
C LEU A 48 -3.76 7.99 -0.71
N THR A 49 -3.79 9.20 -0.12
CA THR A 49 -2.84 10.27 -0.45
C THR A 49 -1.40 9.82 -0.18
N SER A 50 -1.13 9.26 1.00
CA SER A 50 0.20 8.77 1.36
C SER A 50 0.71 7.68 0.40
N LEU A 51 -0.15 6.75 -0.03
CA LEU A 51 0.19 5.74 -1.03
C LEU A 51 0.49 6.35 -2.41
N SER A 52 -0.25 7.39 -2.78
CA SER A 52 0.01 8.12 -4.02
C SER A 52 1.38 8.81 -3.97
N ASP A 53 1.69 9.49 -2.88
CA ASP A 53 2.97 10.17 -2.70
C ASP A 53 4.15 9.17 -2.70
N MET A 54 3.98 8.01 -2.05
CA MET A 54 4.97 6.93 -2.08
C MET A 54 5.14 6.36 -3.49
N GLN A 55 4.07 6.20 -4.26
CA GLN A 55 4.15 5.75 -5.64
C GLN A 55 4.91 6.75 -6.51
N THR A 56 4.64 8.05 -6.37
CA THR A 56 5.39 9.11 -7.05
C THR A 56 6.88 9.09 -6.67
N ALA A 57 7.21 8.89 -5.39
CA ALA A 57 8.60 8.79 -4.97
C ALA A 57 9.32 7.58 -5.59
N VAL A 58 8.63 6.44 -5.68
CA VAL A 58 9.14 5.21 -6.34
C VAL A 58 9.33 5.41 -7.83
N ASP A 59 8.45 6.15 -8.50
CA ASP A 59 8.59 6.49 -9.92
C ASP A 59 9.77 7.45 -10.17
N ILE A 60 9.97 8.44 -9.30
CA ILE A 60 11.13 9.34 -9.35
C ILE A 60 12.43 8.56 -9.14
N LEU A 61 12.45 7.55 -8.25
CA LEU A 61 13.62 6.68 -8.09
C LEU A 61 13.91 5.90 -9.37
N ALA A 62 12.88 5.41 -10.07
CA ALA A 62 13.03 4.63 -11.29
C ALA A 62 13.56 5.47 -12.46
N GLN A 63 12.83 6.53 -12.79
CA GLN A 63 13.00 7.30 -14.03
C GLN A 63 13.81 8.59 -13.82
N GLY A 64 13.97 9.01 -12.58
CA GLY A 64 14.51 10.32 -12.23
C GLY A 64 13.41 11.36 -12.11
N GLY A 65 13.79 12.54 -11.65
CA GLY A 65 12.86 13.65 -11.44
C GLY A 65 13.53 14.79 -10.69
N GLU A 66 12.73 15.66 -10.08
CA GLU A 66 13.24 16.73 -9.24
C GLU A 66 12.94 16.49 -7.76
N ILE A 67 13.97 16.59 -6.91
CA ILE A 67 13.82 16.58 -5.46
C ILE A 67 14.30 17.94 -4.95
N LYS A 68 13.38 18.74 -4.39
CA LYS A 68 13.67 20.09 -3.86
C LYS A 68 14.36 21.01 -4.89
N GLY A 69 13.92 20.96 -6.15
CA GLY A 69 14.48 21.76 -7.25
C GLY A 69 15.84 21.30 -7.76
N ARG A 70 16.31 20.10 -7.36
CA ARG A 70 17.50 19.46 -7.92
C ARG A 70 17.09 18.24 -8.72
N ALA A 71 17.48 18.20 -9.98
CA ALA A 71 17.33 17.01 -10.81
C ALA A 71 18.12 15.84 -10.22
N VAL A 72 17.46 14.70 -10.06
CA VAL A 72 18.04 13.44 -9.60
C VAL A 72 17.86 12.42 -10.72
N PRO A 73 18.95 11.81 -11.22
CA PRO A 73 18.86 10.77 -12.24
C PRO A 73 18.18 9.52 -11.68
N GLY A 74 17.35 8.89 -12.50
CA GLY A 74 16.74 7.61 -12.17
C GLY A 74 17.74 6.48 -12.17
N LEU A 75 17.33 5.34 -11.59
CA LEU A 75 18.08 4.09 -11.64
C LEU A 75 18.38 3.66 -13.08
N ASP A 76 17.50 3.96 -14.02
CA ASP A 76 17.72 3.68 -15.44
C ASP A 76 18.94 4.46 -15.97
N THR A 77 19.01 5.76 -15.67
CA THR A 77 20.13 6.62 -16.10
C THR A 77 21.43 6.22 -15.40
N ALA A 78 21.37 5.91 -14.10
CA ALA A 78 22.52 5.41 -13.37
C ALA A 78 23.03 4.07 -13.94
N GLY A 79 22.10 3.17 -14.30
CA GLY A 79 22.40 1.89 -14.95
C GLY A 79 23.10 2.07 -16.29
N THR A 80 22.62 2.97 -17.15
CA THR A 80 23.29 3.32 -18.42
C THR A 80 24.69 3.88 -18.18
N GLY A 81 24.84 4.81 -17.22
CA GLY A 81 26.16 5.38 -16.89
C GLY A 81 27.16 4.31 -16.42
N LEU A 82 26.72 3.34 -15.63
CA LEU A 82 27.54 2.21 -15.19
C LEU A 82 27.92 1.28 -16.33
N GLN A 83 27.03 1.05 -17.30
CA GLN A 83 27.34 0.28 -18.51
C GLN A 83 28.42 0.97 -19.34
N SER A 84 28.28 2.28 -19.59
CA SER A 84 29.30 3.06 -20.31
C SER A 84 30.64 3.05 -19.57
N LEU A 85 30.63 3.11 -18.23
CA LEU A 85 31.85 2.97 -17.43
C LEU A 85 32.47 1.57 -17.60
N ALA A 86 31.67 0.51 -17.56
CA ALA A 86 32.16 -0.86 -17.76
C ALA A 86 32.80 -1.04 -19.16
N GLU A 87 32.18 -0.48 -20.20
CA GLU A 87 32.72 -0.45 -21.56
C GLU A 87 34.04 0.34 -21.63
N GLY A 88 34.09 1.53 -21.01
CA GLY A 88 35.31 2.34 -20.92
C GLY A 88 36.47 1.61 -20.23
N LEU A 89 36.19 0.91 -19.12
CA LEU A 89 37.19 0.10 -18.42
C LEU A 89 37.66 -1.09 -19.28
N ASN A 90 36.78 -1.72 -20.06
CA ASN A 90 37.15 -2.77 -21.00
C ASN A 90 38.03 -2.25 -22.14
N THR A 91 37.71 -1.09 -22.69
CA THR A 91 38.54 -0.40 -23.69
C THR A 91 39.93 -0.11 -23.11
N MET A 92 40.00 0.50 -21.92
CA MET A 92 41.27 0.78 -21.26
C MET A 92 42.09 -0.49 -21.04
N LYS A 93 41.47 -1.60 -20.62
CA LYS A 93 42.16 -2.88 -20.39
C LYS A 93 42.76 -3.42 -21.67
N THR A 94 42.01 -3.32 -22.76
CA THR A 94 42.46 -3.75 -24.08
C THR A 94 43.61 -2.89 -24.57
N SER A 95 43.52 -1.56 -24.43
CA SER A 95 44.58 -0.62 -24.79
C SER A 95 45.86 -0.87 -23.99
N VAL A 96 45.77 -1.07 -22.67
CA VAL A 96 46.95 -1.39 -21.83
C VAL A 96 47.58 -2.71 -22.26
N ASN A 97 46.79 -3.75 -22.51
CA ASN A 97 47.30 -5.04 -23.00
C ASN A 97 47.97 -4.91 -24.39
N SER A 98 47.38 -4.14 -25.30
CA SER A 98 47.96 -3.90 -26.64
C SER A 98 49.28 -3.13 -26.55
N PHE A 99 49.33 -2.11 -25.69
CA PHE A 99 50.54 -1.35 -25.45
C PHE A 99 51.65 -2.25 -24.88
N MET A 100 51.34 -3.13 -23.93
CA MET A 100 52.29 -4.13 -23.44
C MET A 100 52.85 -5.01 -24.55
N GLY A 101 51.99 -5.49 -25.46
CA GLY A 101 52.42 -6.30 -26.61
C GLY A 101 53.44 -5.54 -27.47
N GLN A 102 53.13 -4.28 -27.82
CA GLN A 102 54.01 -3.42 -28.62
C GLN A 102 55.34 -3.12 -27.91
N VAL A 103 55.32 -2.85 -26.61
CA VAL A 103 56.56 -2.61 -25.84
C VAL A 103 57.42 -3.87 -25.79
N GLY A 104 56.82 -5.05 -25.65
CA GLY A 104 57.52 -6.33 -25.72
C GLY A 104 58.26 -6.53 -27.05
N GLU A 105 57.68 -6.07 -28.16
CA GLU A 105 58.29 -6.12 -29.50
C GLU A 105 59.42 -5.07 -29.69
N ILE A 106 59.33 -3.90 -29.05
CA ILE A 106 60.28 -2.77 -29.19
C ILE A 106 61.57 -2.94 -28.36
N MET A 107 61.60 -3.86 -27.39
CA MET A 107 62.70 -4.07 -26.43
C MET A 107 64.10 -4.41 -27.00
N GLY A 108 64.32 -4.27 -28.31
CA GLY A 108 65.60 -4.48 -28.99
C GLY A 108 66.66 -3.37 -28.89
N LEU A 109 66.43 -2.20 -28.25
CA LEU A 109 67.43 -1.09 -28.21
C LEU A 109 67.51 -0.38 -26.83
N GLY A 110 68.68 -0.50 -26.18
CA GLY A 110 68.91 -0.32 -24.74
C GLY A 110 68.82 1.07 -24.09
N VAL A 111 68.42 2.14 -24.80
CA VAL A 111 68.26 3.49 -24.20
C VAL A 111 66.79 3.79 -23.83
N LEU A 112 65.84 3.04 -24.40
CA LEU A 112 64.42 3.02 -23.98
C LEU A 112 64.20 2.21 -22.68
N ARG A 113 65.21 1.46 -22.23
CA ARG A 113 65.11 0.45 -21.17
C ARG A 113 64.77 1.01 -19.80
N ASP A 114 65.34 2.14 -19.41
CA ASP A 114 65.21 2.64 -18.03
C ASP A 114 63.88 3.38 -17.83
N ALA A 115 63.40 4.14 -18.84
CA ALA A 115 62.07 4.73 -18.85
C ALA A 115 60.96 3.66 -18.95
N ILE A 116 61.15 2.63 -19.78
CA ILE A 116 60.25 1.46 -19.84
C ILE A 116 60.31 0.67 -18.53
N SER A 117 61.49 0.50 -17.92
CA SER A 117 61.63 -0.22 -16.64
C SER A 117 60.91 0.50 -15.50
N ALA A 118 60.93 1.83 -15.48
CA ALA A 118 60.15 2.62 -14.52
C ALA A 118 58.63 2.46 -14.75
N MET A 119 58.17 2.33 -16.00
CA MET A 119 56.77 2.02 -16.30
C MET A 119 56.39 0.57 -15.94
N PHE A 120 57.32 -0.39 -16.08
CA PHE A 120 57.09 -1.81 -15.79
C PHE A 120 57.16 -2.17 -14.31
N ASN A 121 58.03 -1.52 -13.56
CA ASN A 121 58.26 -1.80 -12.14
C ASN A 121 57.61 -0.77 -11.21
N GLY A 122 57.00 0.26 -11.79
CA GLY A 122 56.49 1.41 -11.05
C GLY A 122 57.63 2.32 -10.58
N GLY A 123 57.29 3.56 -10.20
CA GLY A 123 58.26 4.54 -9.74
C GLY A 123 57.66 5.92 -9.56
N GLU A 124 58.49 6.94 -9.37
CA GLU A 124 58.05 8.33 -9.31
C GLU A 124 58.53 9.11 -10.54
N ILE A 125 57.61 9.76 -11.24
CA ILE A 125 57.93 10.71 -12.32
C ILE A 125 57.44 12.09 -11.88
N GLN A 126 58.37 13.06 -11.76
CA GLN A 126 58.07 14.43 -11.33
C GLN A 126 57.31 14.53 -9.99
N GLY A 127 57.60 13.63 -9.04
CA GLY A 127 56.93 13.58 -7.73
C GLY A 127 55.52 12.95 -7.75
N GLN A 128 55.09 12.39 -8.89
CA GLN A 128 53.90 11.55 -8.98
C GLN A 128 54.31 10.07 -9.04
N THR A 129 53.76 9.27 -8.13
CA THR A 129 53.89 7.81 -8.17
C THR A 129 53.13 7.27 -9.37
N ILE A 130 53.85 6.63 -10.29
CA ILE A 130 53.29 5.83 -11.37
C ILE A 130 53.29 4.37 -10.89
N PRO A 131 52.11 3.75 -10.68
CA PRO A 131 52.04 2.34 -10.34
C PRO A 131 52.62 1.50 -11.47
N ASP A 132 53.21 0.36 -11.11
CA ASP A 132 53.64 -0.61 -12.11
C ASP A 132 52.44 -1.11 -12.93
N PHE A 133 52.69 -1.61 -14.14
CA PHE A 133 51.61 -2.03 -15.02
C PHE A 133 50.78 -3.20 -14.48
N ASN A 134 51.37 -4.12 -13.72
CA ASN A 134 50.60 -5.21 -13.11
C ASN A 134 49.63 -4.66 -12.07
N THR A 135 50.06 -3.66 -11.30
CA THR A 135 49.22 -2.89 -10.38
C THR A 135 48.11 -2.16 -11.14
N MET A 136 48.40 -1.55 -12.30
CA MET A 136 47.38 -0.91 -13.14
C MET A 136 46.34 -1.92 -13.67
N ILE A 137 46.77 -3.06 -14.21
CA ILE A 137 45.87 -4.12 -14.69
C ILE A 137 45.05 -4.71 -13.55
N THR A 138 45.65 -4.90 -12.37
CA THR A 138 44.95 -5.39 -11.18
C THR A 138 43.91 -4.39 -10.70
N GLY A 139 44.26 -3.10 -10.62
CA GLY A 139 43.34 -2.02 -10.29
C GLY A 139 42.19 -1.92 -11.29
N LEU A 140 42.47 -2.11 -12.58
CA LEU A 140 41.44 -2.10 -13.61
C LEU A 140 40.49 -3.30 -13.52
N LYS A 141 41.01 -4.50 -13.24
CA LYS A 141 40.18 -5.68 -12.94
C LYS A 141 39.31 -5.46 -11.70
N ALA A 142 39.86 -4.85 -10.65
CA ALA A 142 39.12 -4.52 -9.44
C ALA A 142 38.01 -3.49 -9.73
N ALA A 143 38.30 -2.46 -10.52
CA ALA A 143 37.31 -1.48 -10.96
C ALA A 143 36.20 -2.13 -11.79
N GLN A 144 36.54 -3.03 -12.73
CA GLN A 144 35.55 -3.79 -13.50
C GLN A 144 34.64 -4.64 -12.60
N ALA A 145 35.23 -5.35 -11.64
CA ALA A 145 34.47 -6.14 -10.67
C ALA A 145 33.55 -5.24 -9.81
N GLY A 146 34.05 -4.08 -9.36
CA GLY A 146 33.27 -3.10 -8.62
C GLY A 146 32.09 -2.58 -9.43
N VAL A 147 32.30 -2.15 -10.67
CA VAL A 147 31.23 -1.67 -11.56
C VAL A 147 30.21 -2.77 -11.83
N ALA A 148 30.64 -4.02 -12.05
CA ALA A 148 29.73 -5.14 -12.22
C ALA A 148 28.86 -5.38 -10.97
N ALA A 149 29.45 -5.29 -9.77
CA ALA A 149 28.71 -5.42 -8.51
C ALA A 149 27.68 -4.28 -8.32
N VAL A 150 28.07 -3.05 -8.64
CA VAL A 150 27.14 -1.90 -8.57
C VAL A 150 26.00 -2.05 -9.59
N LEU A 151 26.29 -2.52 -10.81
CA LEU A 151 25.28 -2.76 -11.83
C LEU A 151 24.28 -3.84 -11.38
N ASP A 152 24.75 -4.91 -10.74
CA ASP A 152 23.87 -5.92 -10.15
C ASP A 152 22.99 -5.33 -9.04
N GLY A 153 23.60 -4.57 -8.11
CA GLY A 153 22.87 -3.84 -7.07
C GLY A 153 21.79 -2.90 -7.64
N SER A 154 22.09 -2.19 -8.73
CA SER A 154 21.13 -1.33 -9.43
C SER A 154 19.96 -2.12 -10.01
N LYS A 155 20.21 -3.32 -10.56
CA LYS A 155 19.14 -4.21 -11.06
C LYS A 155 18.27 -4.74 -9.92
N GLN A 156 18.88 -5.08 -8.78
CA GLN A 156 18.13 -5.51 -7.60
C GLN A 156 17.25 -4.37 -7.08
N LEU A 157 17.77 -3.15 -7.03
CA LEU A 157 17.02 -1.98 -6.61
C LEU A 157 15.84 -1.67 -7.57
N SER A 158 16.05 -1.77 -8.88
CA SER A 158 14.97 -1.66 -9.88
C SER A 158 13.87 -2.72 -9.67
N LYS A 159 14.25 -3.98 -9.40
CA LYS A 159 13.27 -5.02 -9.05
C LYS A 159 12.48 -4.69 -7.77
N GLY A 160 13.17 -4.22 -6.73
CA GLY A 160 12.51 -3.81 -5.48
C GLY A 160 11.55 -2.63 -5.68
N GLN A 161 11.94 -1.66 -6.52
CA GLN A 161 11.12 -0.52 -6.91
C GLN A 161 9.82 -0.97 -7.61
N LEU A 162 9.88 -1.93 -8.54
CA LEU A 162 8.70 -2.52 -9.16
C LEU A 162 7.80 -3.24 -8.15
N GLN A 163 8.39 -4.06 -7.26
CA GLN A 163 7.64 -4.78 -6.23
C GLN A 163 6.92 -3.83 -5.26
N LEU A 164 7.54 -2.70 -4.90
CA LEU A 164 6.92 -1.66 -4.08
C LEU A 164 5.75 -1.00 -4.82
N SER A 165 5.93 -0.64 -6.10
CA SER A 165 4.88 -0.04 -6.92
C SER A 165 3.65 -0.95 -7.02
N GLU A 166 3.87 -2.24 -7.33
CA GLU A 166 2.82 -3.26 -7.34
C GLU A 166 2.18 -3.45 -5.95
N GLY A 167 3.00 -3.44 -4.89
CA GLY A 167 2.55 -3.50 -3.50
C GLY A 167 1.59 -2.36 -3.14
N PHE A 168 1.94 -1.12 -3.49
CA PHE A 168 1.06 0.03 -3.28
C PHE A 168 -0.24 -0.07 -4.07
N GLY A 169 -0.16 -0.56 -5.31
CA GLY A 169 -1.34 -0.86 -6.13
C GLY A 169 -2.28 -1.85 -5.43
N ARG A 170 -1.74 -2.95 -4.90
CA ARG A 170 -2.53 -3.97 -4.18
C ARG A 170 -3.11 -3.44 -2.87
N ILE A 171 -2.33 -2.74 -2.04
CA ILE A 171 -2.84 -2.15 -0.78
C ILE A 171 -4.02 -1.22 -1.09
N ARG A 172 -3.92 -0.41 -2.15
CA ARG A 172 -5.01 0.46 -2.60
C ARG A 172 -6.22 -0.33 -3.07
N ALA A 173 -6.05 -1.20 -4.06
CA ALA A 173 -7.14 -1.84 -4.79
C ALA A 173 -7.80 -2.99 -4.03
N GLU A 174 -7.02 -3.76 -3.28
CA GLU A 174 -7.46 -4.97 -2.58
C GLU A 174 -7.65 -4.72 -1.07
N GLY A 175 -7.02 -3.68 -0.52
CA GLY A 175 -7.11 -3.34 0.91
C GLY A 175 -8.06 -2.17 1.20
N ILE A 176 -7.60 -0.95 0.90
CA ILE A 176 -8.29 0.27 1.35
C ILE A 176 -9.64 0.46 0.64
N VAL A 177 -9.70 0.29 -0.68
CA VAL A 177 -10.93 0.51 -1.44
C VAL A 177 -12.06 -0.45 -1.01
N PRO A 178 -11.84 -1.77 -0.88
CA PRO A 178 -12.89 -2.68 -0.43
C PRO A 178 -13.36 -2.40 1.00
N ILE A 179 -12.43 -2.11 1.92
CA ILE A 179 -12.78 -1.75 3.31
C ILE A 179 -13.65 -0.50 3.33
N ARG A 180 -13.28 0.54 2.57
CA ARG A 180 -14.08 1.77 2.44
C ARG A 180 -15.50 1.46 1.96
N THR A 181 -15.62 0.65 0.92
CA THR A 181 -16.93 0.28 0.35
C THR A 181 -17.78 -0.48 1.36
N ALA A 182 -17.24 -1.53 1.98
CA ALA A 182 -17.96 -2.34 2.96
C ALA A 182 -18.39 -1.51 4.19
N VAL A 183 -17.52 -0.63 4.68
CA VAL A 183 -17.83 0.27 5.80
C VAL A 183 -18.95 1.25 5.43
N LYS A 184 -18.90 1.83 4.23
CA LYS A 184 -19.95 2.74 3.74
C LYS A 184 -21.30 2.03 3.63
N GLU A 185 -21.34 0.86 3.00
CA GLU A 185 -22.55 0.06 2.84
C GLU A 185 -23.14 -0.35 4.20
N GLY A 186 -22.28 -0.77 5.14
CA GLY A 186 -22.71 -1.12 6.49
C GLY A 186 -23.34 0.05 7.24
N VAL A 187 -22.80 1.27 7.11
CA VAL A 187 -23.39 2.46 7.73
C VAL A 187 -24.70 2.88 7.09
N GLU A 188 -24.82 2.78 5.77
CA GLU A 188 -26.08 3.05 5.08
C GLU A 188 -27.17 2.08 5.55
N GLU A 189 -26.84 0.80 5.72
CA GLU A 189 -27.77 -0.20 6.25
C GLU A 189 -28.17 0.07 7.70
N LEU A 190 -27.19 0.34 8.59
CA LEU A 190 -27.47 0.73 9.98
C LEU A 190 -28.35 1.98 10.06
N THR A 191 -28.12 2.94 9.17
CA THR A 191 -28.95 4.16 9.11
C THR A 191 -30.38 3.86 8.69
N ARG A 192 -30.59 2.97 7.71
CA ARG A 192 -31.93 2.52 7.30
C ARG A 192 -32.66 1.80 8.43
N GLN A 193 -31.98 0.86 9.10
CA GLN A 193 -32.55 0.11 10.22
C GLN A 193 -32.91 1.04 11.39
N ASN A 194 -32.03 1.96 11.74
CA ASN A 194 -32.28 2.94 12.80
C ASN A 194 -33.47 3.86 12.48
N ALA A 195 -33.59 4.34 11.22
CA ALA A 195 -34.73 5.13 10.80
C ALA A 195 -36.06 4.35 10.91
N ALA A 196 -36.06 3.08 10.51
CA ALA A 196 -37.22 2.20 10.66
C ALA A 196 -37.59 2.00 12.15
N MET A 197 -36.60 1.76 13.02
CA MET A 197 -36.80 1.64 14.46
C MET A 197 -37.34 2.92 15.10
N GLY A 198 -36.82 4.09 14.72
CA GLY A 198 -37.33 5.38 15.20
C GLY A 198 -38.77 5.68 14.75
N ILE A 199 -39.20 5.18 13.59
CA ILE A 199 -40.62 5.23 13.18
C ILE A 199 -41.45 4.28 14.04
N MET A 200 -40.98 3.05 14.28
CA MET A 200 -41.68 2.08 15.13
C MET A 200 -41.82 2.58 16.57
N ALA A 201 -40.78 3.16 17.16
CA ALA A 201 -40.79 3.72 18.51
C ALA A 201 -41.83 4.83 18.66
N ARG A 202 -41.83 5.81 17.74
CA ARG A 202 -42.85 6.89 17.74
C ARG A 202 -44.27 6.35 17.58
N LYS A 203 -44.45 5.32 16.76
CA LYS A 203 -45.75 4.67 16.57
C LYS A 203 -46.19 3.93 17.84
N MET A 204 -45.27 3.29 18.56
CA MET A 204 -45.53 2.65 19.86
C MET A 204 -45.83 3.67 20.97
N GLU A 205 -45.15 4.82 20.98
CA GLU A 205 -45.48 5.92 21.92
C GLU A 205 -46.88 6.49 21.70
N SER A 206 -47.34 6.53 20.44
CA SER A 206 -48.72 6.95 20.11
C SER A 206 -49.79 5.89 20.42
N TYR A 207 -49.41 4.69 20.85
CA TYR A 207 -50.32 3.61 21.21
C TYR A 207 -50.80 3.75 22.67
N ASP A 208 -51.80 4.62 22.89
CA ASP A 208 -52.35 4.87 24.22
C ASP A 208 -53.50 3.90 24.60
N THR A 209 -54.23 3.35 23.60
CA THR A 209 -55.30 2.35 23.83
C THR A 209 -55.53 1.43 22.61
N PHE A 210 -55.97 0.19 22.85
CA PHE A 210 -56.48 -0.69 21.79
C PHE A 210 -57.73 -0.03 21.20
N ALA A 211 -57.70 0.28 19.90
CA ALA A 211 -58.72 1.02 19.17
C ALA A 211 -60.14 0.83 19.73
N GLY A 212 -60.63 1.87 20.43
CA GLY A 212 -62.04 2.19 20.59
C GLY A 212 -62.92 1.15 21.31
N LYS A 213 -62.63 0.81 22.57
CA LYS A 213 -63.72 0.33 23.45
C LYS A 213 -64.18 1.45 24.40
N PRO A 214 -65.46 1.86 24.35
CA PRO A 214 -66.04 2.70 25.39
C PRO A 214 -65.97 1.96 26.74
N GLN A 215 -65.92 2.75 27.82
CA GLN A 215 -65.50 2.37 29.18
C GLN A 215 -66.30 1.25 29.86
N GLU A 216 -67.32 0.68 29.19
CA GLU A 216 -68.23 -0.34 29.73
C GLU A 216 -68.36 -1.62 28.88
N ALA A 217 -67.58 -1.78 27.80
CA ALA A 217 -67.66 -2.98 26.95
C ALA A 217 -66.70 -4.08 27.42
N LEU A 218 -67.23 -5.11 28.10
CA LEU A 218 -66.56 -6.42 28.17
C LEU A 218 -66.35 -6.90 26.73
N GLY A 219 -65.16 -7.38 26.40
CA GLY A 219 -65.12 -8.18 25.18
C GLY A 219 -64.00 -9.18 25.12
N GLU A 220 -64.28 -10.12 24.25
CA GLU A 220 -63.62 -11.40 24.15
C GLU A 220 -62.71 -11.36 22.91
N VAL A 221 -61.45 -11.74 23.11
CA VAL A 221 -60.49 -11.89 22.00
C VAL A 221 -60.66 -13.30 21.45
N ARG A 222 -61.15 -13.41 20.21
CA ARG A 222 -61.27 -14.70 19.51
C ARG A 222 -60.21 -14.77 18.42
N PHE A 223 -59.23 -15.64 18.59
CA PHE A 223 -58.18 -15.86 17.60
C PHE A 223 -58.73 -16.74 16.47
N MET A 224 -58.84 -16.19 15.26
CA MET A 224 -59.16 -16.94 14.05
C MET A 224 -57.88 -17.31 13.32
N PHE A 225 -57.55 -18.60 13.31
CA PHE A 225 -56.48 -19.12 12.47
C PHE A 225 -57.02 -19.41 11.07
N ARG A 226 -56.49 -18.71 10.06
CA ARG A 226 -56.77 -19.03 8.65
C ARG A 226 -55.67 -19.96 8.16
N ILE A 227 -55.99 -21.25 8.09
CA ILE A 227 -55.09 -22.24 7.52
C ILE A 227 -55.21 -22.13 5.99
N PRO A 228 -54.13 -21.86 5.24
CA PRO A 228 -54.18 -21.86 3.79
C PRO A 228 -54.54 -23.27 3.28
N ALA A 229 -55.44 -23.36 2.31
CA ALA A 229 -55.72 -24.63 1.65
C ALA A 229 -54.45 -25.16 0.98
N THR A 230 -54.01 -26.36 1.36
CA THR A 230 -52.94 -27.08 0.66
C THR A 230 -53.41 -27.39 -0.75
N LYS A 231 -52.70 -26.88 -1.77
CA LYS A 231 -52.96 -27.28 -3.16
C LYS A 231 -52.76 -28.80 -3.27
N PRO A 232 -53.69 -29.55 -3.88
CA PRO A 232 -53.44 -30.95 -4.19
C PRO A 232 -52.27 -31.04 -5.18
N LYS A 233 -51.32 -31.94 -4.91
CA LYS A 233 -50.19 -32.22 -5.82
C LYS A 233 -50.72 -32.89 -7.10
N PRO A 234 -50.35 -32.39 -8.29
CA PRO A 234 -50.08 -33.24 -9.45
C PRO A 234 -48.71 -33.90 -9.33
#